data_AF-A0AAX6GWB6-F1
#
_entry.id   AF-A0AAX6GWB6-F1
#
_cell.length_a   1.000
_cell.length_b   1.000
_cell.length_c   1.000
_cell.angle_alpha   90.00
_cell.angle_beta   90.00
_cell.angle_gamma   90.00
#
_symmetry.space_group_name_H-M   'P 1'
#
loop_
_entity.id
_entity.type
_entity.pdbx_description
1 polymer ?
#
loop_
_entity_poly.entity_id
_entity_poly.type
_entity_poly.pdbx_seq_one_letter_code
_entity_poly.pdbx_strand_id
1 'polypeptide(L)' 'MELQGGSACWRREKVKLMCSYCKRHEESEVPDPYYGGPEGFDKVLDLLEDACESLLDSILAENSTLQLPS' A
#
# COMPACT_ATOMS: atom_id res chain seq x y z
N MET A 1 -33.65 6.15 24.85
CA MET A 1 -33.20 5.51 23.60
C MET A 1 -31.86 6.13 23.26
N GLU A 2 -30.81 5.73 23.98
CA GLU A 2 -29.46 6.21 23.71
C GLU A 2 -28.88 5.34 22.61
N LEU A 3 -28.80 5.90 21.40
CA LEU A 3 -28.02 5.32 20.33
C LEU A 3 -26.55 5.50 20.72
N GLN A 4 -25.96 4.46 21.30
CA GLN A 4 -24.51 4.35 21.46
C GLN A 4 -23.90 4.31 20.06
N GLY A 5 -23.53 5.49 19.55
CA GLY A 5 -22.69 5.67 18.39
C GLY A 5 -21.28 5.16 18.71
N GLY A 6 -21.11 3.85 18.60
CA GLY A 6 -19.79 3.22 18.58
C GLY A 6 -19.05 3.63 17.32
N SER A 7 -18.39 4.78 17.38
CA SER A 7 -17.35 5.16 16.42
C SER A 7 -16.20 4.17 16.57
N ALA A 8 -16.32 3.01 15.94
CA ALA A 8 -15.15 2.24 15.55
C ALA A 8 -14.43 3.12 14.52
N CYS A 9 -13.62 4.07 15.00
CA CYS A 9 -12.70 4.78 14.15
C CYS A 9 -11.76 3.71 13.57
N TRP A 10 -12.13 3.25 12.38
CA TRP A 10 -11.36 2.27 11.61
C TRP A 10 -9.90 2.71 11.65
N ARG A 11 -8.98 1.79 11.95
CA ARG A 11 -7.54 2.04 12.13
C ARG A 11 -6.95 2.70 10.87
N ARG A 12 -7.12 4.02 10.74
CA ARG A 12 -6.68 4.83 9.59
C ARG A 12 -5.18 4.72 9.38
N GLU A 13 -4.43 4.52 10.45
CA GLU A 13 -2.98 4.29 10.44
C GLU A 13 -2.56 3.07 9.61
N LYS A 14 -3.46 2.11 9.39
CA LYS A 14 -3.18 0.91 8.58
C LYS A 14 -3.41 1.12 7.09
N VAL A 15 -4.05 2.22 6.69
CA VAL A 15 -4.36 2.50 5.29
C VAL A 15 -3.26 3.40 4.71
N LYS A 16 -2.56 2.90 3.69
CA LYS A 16 -1.53 3.65 2.95
C LYS A 16 -1.75 3.49 1.44
N LEU A 17 -1.26 4.46 0.67
CA LEU A 17 -1.29 4.41 -0.79
C LEU A 17 -0.27 3.38 -1.30
N MET A 18 -0.61 2.67 -2.37
CA MET A 18 0.30 1.67 -2.95
C MET A 18 1.60 2.33 -3.43
N CYS A 19 1.49 3.45 -4.14
CA CYS A 19 2.63 4.22 -4.64
C CYS A 19 3.54 4.78 -3.54
N SER A 20 3.10 4.83 -2.28
CA SER A 20 4.01 5.20 -1.17
C SER A 20 5.12 4.19 -0.93
N TYR A 21 5.00 2.98 -1.50
CA TYR A 21 6.02 1.95 -1.46
C TYR A 21 6.89 1.90 -2.73
N CYS A 22 6.52 2.58 -3.82
CA CYS A 22 7.36 2.62 -5.03
C CYS A 22 8.74 3.22 -4.74
N LYS A 23 9.78 2.63 -5.32
CA LYS A 23 11.18 3.10 -5.22
C LYS A 23 11.75 3.47 -6.58
N ARG A 24 11.32 2.78 -7.64
CA ARG A 24 11.76 2.98 -9.03
C ARG A 24 10.86 3.95 -9.78
N HIS A 25 9.62 4.11 -9.33
CA HIS A 25 8.60 4.95 -9.95
C HIS A 25 8.23 6.16 -9.06
N GLU A 26 8.02 7.33 -9.66
CA GLU A 26 7.73 8.59 -8.97
C GLU A 26 6.24 8.94 -8.96
N GLU A 27 5.40 8.11 -9.57
CA GLU A 27 3.95 8.27 -9.60
C GLU A 27 3.34 8.35 -8.20
N SER A 28 2.44 9.29 -7.99
CA SER A 28 1.74 9.46 -6.70
C SER A 28 0.56 8.50 -6.52
N GLU A 29 0.04 7.95 -7.61
CA GLU A 29 -1.10 7.04 -7.64
C GLU A 29 -0.98 6.02 -8.77
N VAL A 30 -1.63 4.88 -8.60
CA VAL A 30 -1.74 3.87 -9.66
C VAL A 30 -2.83 4.33 -10.62
N PRO A 31 -2.53 4.57 -11.90
CA PRO A 31 -3.52 5.03 -12.87
C PRO A 31 -4.57 3.96 -13.12
N ASP A 32 -5.80 4.37 -13.42
CA ASP A 32 -6.84 3.44 -13.86
C ASP A 32 -6.47 2.87 -15.25
N PRO A 33 -6.30 1.55 -15.40
CA PRO A 33 -5.81 0.95 -16.64
C PRO A 33 -6.81 1.10 -17.80
N TYR A 34 -8.10 1.33 -17.53
CA TYR A 34 -9.12 1.41 -18.57
C TYR A 34 -9.03 2.68 -19.43
N TYR A 35 -8.31 3.70 -18.97
CA TYR A 35 -8.13 4.96 -19.70
C TYR A 35 -6.76 5.10 -20.40
N GLY A 36 -5.86 4.12 -20.22
CA GLY A 36 -4.49 4.15 -20.76
C GLY A 36 -4.29 3.46 -22.12
N GLY A 37 -5.36 2.93 -22.73
CA GLY A 37 -5.22 2.06 -23.90
C GLY A 37 -4.56 0.71 -23.56
N PRO A 38 -4.01 -0.01 -24.54
CA PRO A 38 -3.40 -1.33 -24.31
C PRO A 38 -2.26 -1.32 -23.28
N GLU A 39 -1.47 -0.24 -23.26
CA GLU A 39 -0.31 -0.06 -22.37
C GLU A 39 -0.71 0.33 -20.93
N GLY A 40 -1.98 0.69 -20.71
CA GLY A 40 -2.48 1.09 -19.40
C GLY A 40 -2.36 -0.02 -18.35
N PHE A 41 -2.54 -1.27 -18.76
CA PHE A 41 -2.37 -2.42 -17.87
C PHE A 41 -0.90 -2.68 -17.53
N ASP A 42 -0.01 -2.60 -18.51
CA ASP A 42 1.43 -2.81 -18.30
C ASP A 42 1.98 -1.76 -17.33
N LYS A 43 1.61 -0.50 -17.50
CA LYS A 43 2.00 0.58 -16.57
C LYS A 43 1.53 0.30 -15.14
N VAL A 44 0.32 -0.21 -14.96
CA VAL A 44 -0.19 -0.56 -13.63
C VAL A 44 0.60 -1.72 -13.03
N LEU A 45 0.91 -2.74 -13.82
CA LEU A 45 1.70 -3.89 -13.36
C LEU A 45 3.11 -3.47 -12.92
N ASP A 46 3.80 -2.65 -13.71
CA ASP A 46 5.14 -2.14 -13.37
C ASP A 46 5.15 -1.42 -12.01
N LEU A 47 4.14 -0.56 -11.76
CA LEU A 47 3.99 0.15 -10.49
C LEU A 47 3.69 -0.80 -9.33
N LEU A 48 2.86 -1.82 -9.55
CA LEU A 48 2.53 -2.80 -8.52
C LEU A 48 3.72 -3.69 -8.17
N GLU A 49 4.53 -4.09 -9.15
CA GLU A 49 5.73 -4.89 -8.92
C GLU A 49 6.76 -4.14 -8.05
N ASP A 50 7.06 -2.89 -8.39
CA ASP A 50 7.95 -2.03 -7.60
C ASP A 50 7.42 -1.80 -6.18
N ALA A 51 6.14 -1.46 -6.04
CA ALA A 51 5.53 -1.26 -4.73
C ALA A 51 5.52 -2.55 -3.88
N CYS A 52 5.22 -3.71 -4.47
CA CYS A 52 5.12 -4.97 -3.75
C CYS A 52 6.47 -5.46 -3.22
N GLU A 53 7.55 -5.31 -4.00
CA GLU A 53 8.91 -5.63 -3.54
C GLU A 53 9.26 -4.82 -2.28
N SER A 54 9.04 -3.51 -2.33
CA SER A 54 9.32 -2.59 -1.22
C SER A 54 8.39 -2.77 -0.02
N LEU A 55 7.12 -3.12 -0.27
CA LEU A 55 6.17 -3.46 0.78
C LEU A 55 6.58 -4.74 1.51
N LEU A 56 7.02 -5.77 0.77
CA LEU A 56 7.52 -7.01 1.36
C LEU A 56 8.74 -6.75 2.26
N ASP A 57 9.71 -5.97 1.78
CA ASP A 57 10.87 -5.56 2.58
C ASP A 57 10.44 -4.87 3.89
N SER A 58 9.45 -3.97 3.81
CA SER A 58 8.93 -3.23 4.96
C SER A 58 8.30 -4.18 6.00
N ILE A 59 7.49 -5.13 5.55
CA ILE A 59 6.85 -6.12 6.42
C ILE A 59 7.88 -7.05 7.05
N LEU A 60 8.90 -7.49 6.31
CA LEU A 60 9.98 -8.32 6.83
C LEU A 60 10.81 -7.57 7.87
N ALA A 61 11.12 -6.29 7.63
CA ALA A 61 11.83 -5.44 8.58
C ALA A 61 11.03 -5.26 9.87
N GLU A 62 9.72 -4.96 9.77
CA GLU A 62 8.82 -4.83 10.93
C GLU A 62 8.70 -6.14 11.74
N ASN A 63 8.63 -7.28 11.06
CA ASN A 63 8.54 -8.58 11.74
C ASN A 63 9.88 -9.05 12.33
N SER A 64 11.00 -8.61 11.76
CA SER A 64 12.34 -8.90 12.29
C SER A 64 12.57 -8.16 13.62
N THR A 65 12.05 -6.94 13.78
CA THR A 65 12.09 -6.21 15.06
C THR A 65 11.15 -6.78 16.13
N LEU A 66 10.23 -7.67 15.78
CA LEU A 66 9.38 -8.40 16.73
C LEU A 66 10.03 -9.69 17.27
N GLN A 67 11.21 -10.08 16.78
CA GLN A 67 12.05 -11.08 17.44
C GLN A 67 12.82 -10.41 18.58
N LEU A 68 12.38 -10.68 19.81
CA LEU A 68 12.76 -10.07 21.10
C LEU A 68 14.27 -9.89 21.35
N PRO A 69 14.66 -8.88 22.14
CA PRO A 69 15.97 -8.86 22.79
C PRO A 69 16.11 -10.04 23.76
N SER A 70 17.31 -10.62 23.77
CA SER A 70 17.80 -11.67 24.69
C SER A 70 17.62 -11.31 26.17
#